data_AF-A0A8T1SHQ8-F1
#
_entry.id   AF-A0A8T1SHQ8-F1
#
_cell.length_a   1.000
_cell.length_b   1.000
_cell.length_c   1.000
_cell.angle_alpha   90.00
_cell.angle_beta   90.00
_cell.angle_gamma   90.00
#
_symmetry.space_group_name_H-M   'P 1'
#
loop_
_entity.id
_entity.type
_entity.pdbx_description
1 polymer ?
#
loop_
_entity_poly.entity_id
_entity_poly.type
_entity_poly.pdbx_seq_one_letter_code
_entity_poly.pdbx_strand_id
1 'polypeptide(L)'
;VAYWLSHIFNDGLTEVILSFSMTYLIFFIAEWIGMSGVISLTVMGILLDSVSFSPGVDEFIFRFWSMLTFLAHVMIFIIIGIVLAVKTFPYVTTRDLFYIITLYFALNLIRGLVILFLSPFLSRLGYGFNWRWGAVIVWSGMR
;
A
#
# COMPACT_ATOMS: atom_id res chain seq x y z
N VAL A 1 -15.94 -9.91 10.08
CA VAL A 1 -14.68 -9.61 10.78
C VAL A 1 -14.92 -8.69 11.97
N ALA A 2 -15.45 -7.48 11.77
CA ALA A 2 -15.78 -6.54 12.84
C ALA A 2 -16.65 -7.15 13.97
N TYR A 3 -17.71 -7.91 13.61
CA TYR A 3 -18.57 -8.59 14.59
C TYR A 3 -17.86 -9.64 15.45
N TRP A 4 -16.88 -10.35 14.88
CA TRP A 4 -16.12 -11.39 15.60
C TRP A 4 -15.08 -10.78 16.54
N LEU A 5 -14.42 -9.69 16.11
CA LEU A 5 -13.51 -8.90 16.95
C LEU A 5 -14.25 -8.25 18.12
N SER A 6 -15.44 -7.69 17.90
CA SER A 6 -16.24 -7.08 18.97
C SER A 6 -16.78 -8.07 20.00
N HIS A 7 -16.79 -9.38 19.71
CA HIS A 7 -17.33 -10.41 20.61
C HIS A 7 -16.24 -11.13 21.42
N ILE A 8 -14.99 -11.03 21.00
CA ILE A 8 -13.83 -11.60 21.71
C ILE A 8 -13.20 -10.47 22.53
N PHE A 9 -13.78 -10.20 23.70
CA PHE A 9 -13.19 -9.28 24.66
C PHE A 9 -12.16 -10.03 25.53
N ASN A 10 -11.00 -9.39 25.75
CA ASN A 10 -10.07 -9.63 26.87
C ASN A 10 -8.88 -10.60 26.67
N ASP A 11 -8.54 -11.01 25.43
CA ASP A 11 -7.29 -11.77 25.15
C ASP A 11 -6.51 -11.19 23.96
N GLY A 12 -5.46 -10.42 24.23
CA GLY A 12 -4.69 -9.72 23.18
C GLY A 12 -3.95 -10.64 22.20
N LEU A 13 -3.58 -11.85 22.61
CA LEU A 13 -2.99 -12.85 21.71
C LEU A 13 -4.01 -13.38 20.70
N THR A 14 -5.25 -13.63 21.14
CA THR A 14 -6.33 -14.13 20.29
C THR A 14 -6.72 -13.09 19.24
N GLU A 15 -6.72 -11.81 19.62
CA GLU A 15 -7.04 -10.71 18.71
C GLU A 15 -6.01 -10.56 17.58
N VAL A 16 -4.72 -10.72 17.88
CA VAL A 16 -3.62 -10.69 16.89
C VAL A 16 -3.71 -11.87 15.93
N ILE A 17 -3.87 -13.09 16.46
CA ILE A 17 -3.98 -14.31 15.65
C ILE A 17 -5.22 -14.24 14.75
N LEU A 18 -6.35 -13.74 15.26
CA LEU A 18 -7.58 -13.57 14.50
C LEU A 18 -7.42 -12.52 13.41
N SER A 19 -6.79 -11.38 13.71
CA SER A 19 -6.49 -10.32 12.73
C SER A 19 -5.65 -10.86 11.56
N PHE A 20 -4.58 -11.60 11.88
CA PHE A 20 -3.71 -12.21 10.88
C PHE A 20 -4.43 -13.27 10.05
N SER A 21 -5.14 -14.21 10.71
CA SER A 21 -5.90 -15.27 10.04
C SER A 21 -6.99 -14.72 9.12
N MET A 22 -7.74 -13.71 9.57
CA MET A 22 -8.79 -13.07 8.76
C MET A 22 -8.23 -12.40 7.50
N THR A 23 -7.05 -11.79 7.59
CA THR A 23 -6.35 -11.21 6.43
C THR A 23 -6.11 -12.30 5.38
N TYR A 24 -5.53 -13.45 5.74
CA TYR A 24 -5.31 -14.53 4.78
C TYR A 24 -6.59 -15.14 4.22
N LEU A 25 -7.60 -15.35 5.06
CA LEU A 25 -8.88 -15.92 4.62
C LEU A 25 -9.57 -15.02 3.60
N ILE A 26 -9.61 -13.71 3.84
CA ILE A 26 -10.25 -12.75 2.92
C ILE A 26 -9.50 -12.71 1.59
N PHE A 27 -8.16 -12.76 1.64
CA PHE A 27 -7.34 -12.80 0.43
C PHE A 27 -7.69 -14.02 -0.43
N PHE A 28 -7.65 -15.23 0.14
CA PHE A 28 -7.91 -16.46 -0.60
C PHE A 28 -9.36 -16.57 -1.08
N ILE A 29 -10.34 -16.18 -0.26
CA ILE A 29 -11.75 -16.18 -0.65
C ILE A 29 -11.97 -15.21 -1.83
N ALA A 30 -11.37 -14.02 -1.78
CA ALA A 30 -11.50 -13.04 -2.84
C ALA A 30 -10.88 -13.53 -4.15
N GLU A 31 -9.68 -14.12 -4.11
CA GLU A 31 -9.04 -14.70 -5.29
C GLU A 31 -9.85 -15.88 -5.85
N TRP A 32 -10.44 -16.70 -5.00
CA TRP A 32 -11.24 -17.85 -5.43
C TRP A 32 -12.51 -17.45 -6.20
N ILE A 33 -13.09 -16.30 -5.86
CA ILE A 33 -14.25 -15.73 -6.56
C ILE A 33 -13.82 -14.96 -7.84
N GLY A 34 -12.51 -14.88 -8.13
CA GLY A 34 -11.96 -14.16 -9.28
C GLY A 34 -11.85 -12.65 -9.08
N MET A 35 -11.91 -12.17 -7.83
CA MET A 35 -11.70 -10.76 -7.47
C MET A 35 -10.27 -10.53 -6.96
N SER A 36 -9.84 -9.26 -6.91
CA SER A 36 -8.51 -8.93 -6.38
C SER A 36 -8.48 -9.05 -4.85
N GLY A 37 -7.73 -10.04 -4.34
CA GLY A 37 -7.50 -10.20 -2.91
C GLY A 37 -6.85 -8.98 -2.26
N VAL A 38 -5.92 -8.32 -2.96
CA VAL A 38 -5.22 -7.13 -2.46
C VAL A 38 -6.18 -5.96 -2.20
N ILE A 39 -7.13 -5.71 -3.12
CA ILE A 39 -8.11 -4.64 -2.97
C ILE A 39 -9.07 -4.96 -1.81
N SER A 40 -9.54 -6.21 -1.72
CA SER A 40 -10.39 -6.68 -0.64
C SER A 40 -9.74 -6.52 0.74
N LEU A 41 -8.44 -6.83 0.84
CA LEU A 41 -7.65 -6.60 2.04
C LEU A 41 -7.53 -5.11 2.40
N THR A 42 -7.31 -4.26 1.39
CA THR A 42 -7.21 -2.81 1.60
C THR A 42 -8.51 -2.25 2.16
N VAL A 43 -9.65 -2.67 1.61
CA VAL A 43 -10.98 -2.28 2.11
C VAL A 43 -11.20 -2.81 3.53
N MET A 44 -10.79 -4.04 3.82
CA MET A 44 -10.86 -4.61 5.18
C MET A 44 -10.01 -3.81 6.18
N GLY A 45 -8.81 -3.38 5.80
CA GLY A 45 -7.96 -2.51 6.64
C GLY A 45 -8.63 -1.18 6.97
N ILE A 46 -9.27 -0.54 5.99
CA ILE A 46 -10.05 0.70 6.21
C ILE A 46 -11.23 0.44 7.15
N LEU A 47 -11.92 -0.70 7.00
CA LEU A 47 -13.01 -1.08 7.89
C LEU A 47 -12.53 -1.36 9.32
N LEU A 48 -11.32 -1.89 9.51
CA LEU A 48 -10.75 -2.11 10.84
C LEU A 48 -10.40 -0.80 11.57
N ASP A 49 -10.05 0.27 10.86
CA ASP A 49 -9.83 1.59 11.45
C ASP A 49 -11.09 2.15 12.14
N SER A 50 -12.27 1.72 11.68
CA SER A 50 -13.56 2.08 12.30
C SER A 50 -13.94 1.24 13.53
N VAL A 51 -13.19 0.18 13.84
CA VAL A 51 -13.45 -0.72 14.97
C VAL A 51 -12.54 -0.31 16.14
N SER A 52 -13.14 0.04 17.27
CA SER A 52 -12.39 0.29 18.51
C SER A 52 -11.89 -1.04 19.10
N PHE A 53 -10.57 -1.24 19.08
CA PHE A 53 -9.90 -2.36 19.73
C PHE A 53 -9.84 -2.15 21.27
N SER A 54 -9.49 -3.20 22.02
CA SER A 54 -9.45 -3.15 23.49
C SER A 54 -8.25 -2.33 24.00
N PRO A 55 -8.45 -1.30 24.86
CA PRO A 55 -7.37 -0.42 25.30
C PRO A 55 -6.21 -1.20 25.92
N GLY A 56 -5.02 -1.04 25.31
CA GLY A 56 -3.79 -1.76 25.66
C GLY A 56 -3.35 -2.81 24.63
N VAL A 57 -4.29 -3.42 23.90
CA VAL A 57 -3.99 -4.38 22.82
C VAL A 57 -3.75 -3.67 21.49
N ASP A 58 -4.42 -2.54 21.26
CA ASP A 58 -4.32 -1.70 20.05
C ASP A 58 -2.87 -1.35 19.71
N GLU A 59 -2.13 -0.90 20.71
CA GLU A 59 -0.73 -0.51 20.54
C GLU A 59 0.15 -1.72 20.21
N PHE A 60 -0.13 -2.88 20.81
CA PHE A 60 0.56 -4.11 20.51
C PHE A 60 0.29 -4.58 19.07
N ILE A 61 -0.97 -4.57 18.63
CA ILE A 61 -1.38 -4.94 17.26
C ILE A 61 -0.72 -3.98 16.24
N PHE A 62 -0.79 -2.67 16.48
CA PHE A 62 -0.16 -1.69 15.60
C PHE A 62 1.35 -1.91 15.48
N ARG A 63 2.04 -2.11 16.62
CA ARG A 63 3.48 -2.41 16.62
C ARG A 63 3.79 -3.73 15.91
N PHE A 64 2.98 -4.77 16.11
CA PHE A 64 3.13 -6.06 15.44
C PHE A 64 3.04 -5.93 13.92
N TRP A 65 1.99 -5.29 13.41
CA TRP A 65 1.82 -5.05 11.97
C TRP A 65 2.92 -4.13 11.42
N SER A 66 3.32 -3.09 12.15
CA SER A 66 4.44 -2.23 11.75
C SER A 66 5.75 -3.00 11.62
N MET A 67 6.04 -3.94 12.53
CA MET A 67 7.23 -4.80 12.44
C MET A 67 7.15 -5.74 11.24
N LEU A 68 5.97 -6.32 10.97
CA LEU A 68 5.76 -7.19 9.82
C LEU A 68 5.92 -6.44 8.50
N THR A 69 5.35 -5.23 8.41
CA THR A 69 5.54 -4.34 7.27
C THR A 69 7.02 -4.00 7.08
N PHE A 70 7.74 -3.65 8.14
CA PHE A 70 9.17 -3.38 8.06
C PHE A 70 9.96 -4.59 7.54
N LEU A 71 9.69 -5.79 8.08
CA LEU A 71 10.34 -7.03 7.63
C LEU A 71 10.05 -7.32 6.15
N ALA A 72 8.81 -7.16 5.71
CA ALA A 72 8.41 -7.35 4.32
C ALA A 72 9.13 -6.39 3.38
N HIS A 73 9.26 -5.10 3.76
CA HIS A 73 10.02 -4.12 2.99
C HIS A 73 11.49 -4.52 2.84
N VAL A 74 12.14 -4.93 3.94
CA VAL A 74 13.53 -5.42 3.91
C VAL A 74 13.67 -6.61 2.97
N MET A 75 12.76 -7.58 3.05
CA MET A 75 12.75 -8.76 2.16
C MET A 75 12.62 -8.36 0.68
N ILE A 76 11.67 -7.49 0.35
CA ILE A 76 11.46 -7.02 -1.03
C ILE A 76 12.71 -6.30 -1.55
N PHE A 77 13.31 -5.40 -0.77
CA PHE A 77 14.52 -4.69 -1.19
C PHE A 77 15.71 -5.62 -1.38
N ILE A 78 15.90 -6.62 -0.51
CA ILE A 78 16.97 -7.62 -0.67
C ILE A 78 16.75 -8.43 -1.94
N ILE A 79 15.54 -8.94 -2.17
CA ILE A 79 15.22 -9.74 -3.36
C ILE A 79 15.42 -8.93 -4.64
N ILE A 80 14.86 -7.72 -4.71
CA ILE A 80 15.04 -6.83 -5.87
C ILE A 80 16.52 -6.50 -6.08
N GLY A 81 17.26 -6.22 -5.00
CA GLY A 81 18.70 -5.97 -5.06
C GLY A 81 19.49 -7.14 -5.66
N ILE A 82 19.21 -8.37 -5.24
CA ILE A 82 19.83 -9.58 -5.79
C ILE A 82 19.45 -9.77 -7.26
N VAL A 83 18.17 -9.61 -7.59
CA VAL A 83 17.68 -9.75 -8.98
C VAL A 83 18.38 -8.75 -9.89
N LEU A 84 18.52 -7.49 -9.46
CA LEU A 84 19.22 -6.46 -10.22
C LEU A 84 20.71 -6.83 -10.41
N ALA A 85 21.40 -7.24 -9.33
CA ALA A 85 22.81 -7.63 -9.36
C ALA A 85 23.12 -8.77 -10.35
N VAL A 86 22.27 -9.80 -10.36
CA VAL A 86 22.52 -11.02 -11.15
C VAL A 86 21.97 -10.92 -12.57
N LYS A 87 20.77 -10.34 -12.74
CA LYS A 87 20.05 -10.39 -14.03
C LYS A 87 20.22 -9.12 -14.86
N THR A 88 20.46 -7.97 -14.24
CA THR A 88 20.42 -6.68 -14.93
C THR A 88 21.82 -6.11 -15.16
N PHE A 89 22.63 -5.93 -14.10
CA PHE A 89 23.96 -5.31 -14.19
C PHE A 89 24.92 -5.89 -15.26
N PRO A 90 25.04 -7.21 -15.47
CA PRO A 90 26.00 -7.75 -16.44
C PRO A 90 25.63 -7.51 -17.92
N TYR A 91 24.38 -7.11 -18.21
CA TYR A 91 23.89 -6.91 -19.59
C TYR A 91 23.55 -5.45 -19.91
N VAL A 92 23.83 -4.51 -19.00
CA VAL A 92 23.46 -3.10 -19.17
C VAL A 92 24.18 -2.49 -20.36
N THR A 93 23.41 -2.16 -21.40
CA THR A 93 23.89 -1.42 -22.57
C THR A 93 23.48 0.05 -22.46
N THR A 94 24.13 0.95 -23.20
CA THR A 94 23.76 2.38 -23.29
C THR A 94 22.31 2.62 -23.71
N ARG A 95 21.66 1.67 -24.39
CA ARG A 95 20.23 1.73 -24.71
C ARG A 95 19.33 1.55 -23.48
N ASP A 96 19.73 0.74 -22.51
CA ASP A 96 18.93 0.52 -21.29
C ASP A 96 18.91 1.77 -20.42
N LEU A 97 20.03 2.50 -20.38
CA LEU A 97 20.10 3.81 -19.75
C LEU A 97 19.13 4.80 -20.41
N PHE A 98 19.05 4.79 -21.74
CA PHE A 98 18.07 5.61 -22.46
C PHE A 98 16.63 5.22 -22.13
N TYR A 99 16.32 3.92 -22.02
CA TYR A 99 14.99 3.47 -21.59
C TYR A 99 14.66 3.89 -20.16
N ILE A 100 15.61 3.79 -19.22
CA ILE A 100 15.40 4.22 -17.82
C ILE A 100 15.08 5.71 -17.76
N ILE A 101 15.85 6.55 -18.45
CA ILE A 101 15.61 8.01 -18.50
C ILE A 101 14.27 8.30 -19.16
N THR A 102 13.97 7.65 -20.28
CA THR A 102 12.70 7.84 -21.00
C THR A 102 11.50 7.44 -20.14
N LEU A 103 11.56 6.29 -19.46
CA LEU A 103 10.52 5.84 -18.54
C LEU A 103 10.37 6.79 -17.35
N TYR A 104 11.47 7.30 -16.81
CA TYR A 104 11.42 8.28 -15.72
C TYR A 104 10.64 9.53 -16.13
N PHE A 105 10.97 10.13 -17.27
CA PHE A 105 10.25 11.31 -17.77
C PHE A 105 8.80 10.98 -18.15
N ALA A 106 8.56 9.88 -18.87
CA ALA A 106 7.23 9.47 -19.29
C ALA A 106 6.30 9.26 -18.09
N LEU A 107 6.75 8.56 -17.06
CA LEU A 107 5.96 8.31 -15.87
C LEU A 107 5.70 9.60 -15.05
N ASN A 108 6.66 10.54 -15.01
CA ASN A 108 6.43 11.85 -14.37
C ASN A 108 5.43 12.71 -15.16
N LEU A 109 5.50 12.67 -16.49
CA LEU A 109 4.58 13.37 -17.37
C LEU A 109 3.15 12.81 -17.25
N ILE A 110 2.98 11.50 -17.25
CA ILE A 110 1.67 10.84 -17.04
C ILE A 110 1.08 11.26 -15.68
N ARG A 111 1.89 11.29 -14.61
CA ARG A 111 1.44 11.73 -13.28
C ARG A 111 0.98 13.19 -13.29
N GLY A 112 1.75 14.06 -13.94
CA GLY A 112 1.36 15.44 -14.20
C GLY A 112 -0.02 15.51 -14.87
N LEU A 113 -0.18 14.83 -16.01
CA LEU A 113 -1.44 14.79 -16.75
C LEU A 113 -2.61 14.27 -15.90
N VAL A 114 -2.45 13.18 -15.16
CA VAL A 114 -3.51 12.63 -14.31
C VAL A 114 -3.97 13.66 -13.28
N ILE A 115 -3.04 14.36 -12.61
CA ILE A 115 -3.38 15.38 -11.61
C ILE A 115 -4.03 16.60 -12.27
N LEU A 116 -3.61 16.97 -13.49
CA LEU A 116 -4.26 18.03 -14.27
C LEU A 116 -5.69 17.69 -14.64
N PHE A 117 -5.93 16.47 -15.12
CA PHE A 117 -7.28 15.99 -15.46
C PHE A 117 -8.18 15.84 -14.23
N LEU A 118 -7.62 15.45 -13.07
CA LEU A 118 -8.36 15.35 -11.82
C LEU A 118 -8.55 16.71 -11.13
N SER A 119 -7.74 17.73 -11.43
CA SER A 119 -7.85 19.06 -10.81
C SER A 119 -9.23 19.74 -10.92
N PRO A 120 -9.96 19.71 -12.05
CA PRO A 120 -11.32 20.24 -12.11
C PRO A 120 -12.32 19.45 -11.26
N PHE A 121 -12.06 18.17 -11.00
CA PHE A 121 -12.90 17.34 -10.13
C PHE A 121 -12.60 17.62 -8.66
N LEU A 122 -11.32 17.68 -8.28
CA LEU A 122 -10.88 17.98 -6.91
C LEU A 122 -11.30 19.39 -6.46
N SER A 123 -11.21 20.39 -7.34
CA SER A 123 -11.64 21.76 -7.02
C SER A 123 -13.15 21.91 -6.78
N ARG A 124 -13.97 20.98 -7.29
CA ARG A 124 -15.42 20.95 -7.07
C ARG A 124 -15.81 20.24 -5.76
N LEU A 125 -14.91 19.48 -5.14
CA LEU A 125 -15.14 18.75 -3.89
C LEU A 125 -14.92 19.60 -2.62
N GLY A 126 -14.87 20.94 -2.76
CA GLY A 126 -14.90 21.88 -1.64
C GLY A 126 -13.57 22.12 -0.92
N TYR A 127 -12.56 21.25 -1.10
CA TYR A 127 -11.19 21.56 -0.73
C TYR A 127 -10.57 22.43 -1.81
N GLY A 128 -10.23 23.68 -1.48
CA GLY A 128 -9.64 24.67 -2.39
C GLY A 128 -8.33 24.18 -3.01
N PHE A 129 -8.43 23.41 -4.08
CA PHE A 129 -7.29 22.83 -4.77
C PHE A 129 -6.51 23.93 -5.49
N ASN A 130 -5.40 24.36 -4.87
CA ASN A 130 -4.49 25.32 -5.45
C ASN A 130 -3.44 24.59 -6.32
N TRP A 131 -3.06 25.18 -7.45
CA TRP A 131 -2.04 24.64 -8.36
C TRP A 131 -0.70 24.31 -7.65
N ARG A 132 -0.39 25.06 -6.59
CA ARG A 132 0.78 24.81 -5.73
C ARG A 132 0.72 23.43 -5.06
N TRP A 133 -0.44 23.04 -4.54
CA TRP A 133 -0.65 21.70 -3.96
C TRP A 133 -0.57 20.62 -5.03
N GLY A 134 -1.13 20.89 -6.23
CA GLY A 134 -0.99 19.98 -7.38
C GLY A 134 0.47 19.70 -7.75
N ALA A 135 1.30 20.74 -7.82
CA ALA A 135 2.73 20.60 -8.09
C ALA A 135 3.46 19.79 -7.00
N VAL A 136 3.13 20.01 -5.72
CA VAL A 136 3.68 19.22 -4.60
C VAL A 136 3.27 17.75 -4.71
N ILE A 137 2.03 17.45 -5.07
CA ILE A 137 1.54 16.06 -5.22
C ILE A 137 2.25 15.34 -6.37
N VAL A 138 2.48 16.02 -7.51
CA VAL A 138 3.25 15.45 -8.63
C VAL A 138 4.66 15.06 -8.18
N TRP A 139 5.31 15.95 -7.42
CA TRP A 139 6.70 15.81 -6.97
C TRP A 139 6.88 14.86 -5.77
N SER A 140 5.87 14.75 -4.89
CA SER A 140 5.93 13.96 -3.65
C SER A 140 5.81 12.45 -3.86
N GLY A 141 5.44 11.99 -5.05
CA GLY A 141 5.19 10.57 -5.30
C GLY A 141 6.48 9.74 -5.32
N MET A 142 6.83 9.14 -4.17
CA MET A 142 7.82 8.07 -4.06
C MET A 142 7.40 6.87 -4.91
N ARG A 143 8.36 6.21 -5.55
CA ARG A 143 8.17 5.02 -6.38
C ARG A 143 9.02 3.88 -5.84
#